data_AF-A0A8T3Y6Q4-F1
#
_entry.id   AF-A0A8T3Y6Q4-F1
#
_cell.length_a   1.000
_cell.length_b   1.000
_cell.length_c   1.000
_cell.angle_alpha   90.00
_cell.angle_beta   90.00
_cell.angle_gamma   90.00
#
_symmetry.space_group_name_H-M   'P 1'
#
loop_
_entity.id
_entity.type
_entity.pdbx_description
1 polymer ?
#
loop_
_entity_poly.entity_id
_entity_poly.type
_entity_poly.pdbx_seq_one_letter_code
_entity_poly.pdbx_strand_id
1 'polypeptide(L)' 'MCSKCKETLFESVASDKIEAEVKRRGLWGLRARSKVSKVGNALDVRIPKALAEFLSLKKGQEIILEPVDKTRLQIIVA' A
#
# COMPACT_ATOMS: atom_id res chain seq x y z
N MET A 1 6.56 -19.54 17.57
CA MET A 1 5.85 -18.52 18.38
C MET A 1 6.61 -18.36 19.70
N CYS A 2 7.13 -17.18 20.00
CA CYS A 2 7.88 -16.94 21.25
C CYS A 2 6.94 -16.85 22.44
N SER A 3 7.20 -17.59 23.52
CA SER A 3 6.37 -17.60 24.74
C SER A 3 6.47 -16.32 25.58
N LYS A 4 7.44 -15.44 25.30
CA LYS A 4 7.70 -14.21 26.08
C LYS A 4 7.19 -12.93 25.41
N CYS A 5 7.33 -12.79 24.08
CA CYS A 5 6.86 -11.61 23.33
C CYS A 5 5.66 -11.90 22.41
N LYS A 6 5.20 -13.15 22.30
CA LYS A 6 4.17 -13.60 21.35
C LYS A 6 4.48 -13.33 19.87
N GLU A 7 5.72 -12.99 19.53
CA GLU A 7 6.11 -12.82 18.13
C GLU A 7 6.15 -14.17 17.39
N THR A 8 5.61 -14.15 16.17
CA THR A 8 5.75 -15.24 15.22
C THR A 8 7.02 -14.99 14.43
N LEU A 9 8.10 -15.63 14.86
CA LEU A 9 9.35 -15.70 14.09
C LEU A 9 9.09 -16.63 12.90
N PHE A 10 8.98 -16.05 11.71
CA PHE A 10 9.05 -16.80 10.47
C PHE A 10 10.50 -17.28 10.30
N GLU A 11 10.70 -18.53 9.89
CA GLU A 11 12.03 -19.03 9.54
C GLU A 11 12.67 -18.09 8.51
N SER A 12 13.98 -17.83 8.63
CA SER A 12 14.72 -16.87 7.78
C SER A 12 14.47 -17.12 6.29
N VAL A 13 14.43 -18.38 5.88
CA VAL A 13 14.19 -18.80 4.49
C VAL A 13 12.81 -18.38 3.97
N ALA A 14 11.78 -18.36 4.82
CA ALA A 14 10.44 -17.92 4.42
C ALA A 14 10.41 -16.40 4.23
N SER A 15 11.08 -15.66 5.13
CA SER A 15 11.22 -14.21 5.04
C SER A 15 11.98 -13.78 3.78
N ASP A 16 13.08 -14.47 3.45
CA ASP A 16 13.88 -14.19 2.26
C ASP A 16 13.08 -14.40 0.97
N LYS A 17 12.25 -15.44 0.91
CA LYS A 17 11.36 -15.71 -0.22
C LYS A 17 10.30 -14.63 -0.39
N ILE A 18 9.70 -14.17 0.72
CA ILE A 18 8.72 -13.07 0.69
C ILE A 18 9.39 -11.78 0.21
N GLU A 19 10.56 -11.44 0.75
CA GLU A 19 11.30 -10.25 0.35
C GLU A 19 11.70 -10.29 -1.13
N ALA A 20 12.23 -11.42 -1.60
CA ALA A 20 12.59 -11.61 -3.00
C ALA A 20 11.38 -11.44 -3.93
N GLU A 21 10.23 -12.01 -3.59
CA GLU A 21 9.01 -11.89 -4.39
C GLU A 21 8.46 -10.46 -4.40
N VAL A 22 8.45 -9.78 -3.24
CA VAL A 22 8.00 -8.38 -3.13
C VAL A 22 8.91 -7.45 -3.94
N LYS A 23 10.24 -7.67 -3.89
CA LYS A 23 11.22 -6.96 -4.73
C LYS A 23 11.01 -7.23 -6.21
N ARG A 24 10.83 -8.50 -6.60
CA ARG A 24 10.57 -8.93 -7.98
C ARG A 24 9.32 -8.26 -8.56
N ARG A 25 8.28 -8.09 -7.74
CA ARG A 25 7.04 -7.40 -8.11
C ARG A 25 7.14 -5.87 -8.08
N GLY A 26 8.31 -5.31 -7.73
CA GLY A 26 8.53 -3.87 -7.60
C GLY A 26 7.79 -3.24 -6.41
N LEU A 27 7.22 -4.04 -5.51
CA LEU A 27 6.42 -3.58 -4.37
C LEU A 27 7.27 -3.18 -3.17
N TRP A 28 8.55 -3.59 -3.17
CA TRP A 28 9.46 -3.33 -2.07
C TRP A 28 9.67 -1.84 -1.86
N GLY A 29 9.49 -1.38 -0.62
CA GLY A 29 9.69 0.03 -0.25
C GLY A 29 8.60 1.01 -0.73
N LEU A 30 7.54 0.55 -1.41
CA LEU A 30 6.47 1.45 -1.90
C LEU A 30 5.50 1.90 -0.81
N ARG A 31 5.48 1.24 0.35
CA ARG A 31 4.62 1.66 1.47
C ARG A 31 5.08 3.05 1.95
N ALA A 32 4.21 4.03 1.78
CA ALA A 32 4.47 5.40 2.20
C ALA A 32 3.35 5.94 3.08
N ARG A 33 3.69 6.81 4.04
CA ARG A 33 2.72 7.59 4.80
C ARG A 33 2.33 8.82 4.00
N SER A 34 1.06 9.18 4.07
CA SER A 34 0.53 10.40 3.46
C SER A 34 -0.51 11.05 4.38
N LYS A 35 -1.12 12.13 3.92
CA LYS A 35 -2.14 12.89 4.64
C LYS A 35 -3.39 13.04 3.78
N VAL A 36 -4.54 13.02 4.45
CA VAL A 36 -5.80 13.48 3.87
C VAL A 36 -5.76 15.01 3.79
N SER A 37 -6.19 15.57 2.67
CA SER A 37 -6.36 17.00 2.43
C SER A 37 -7.83 17.27 2.05
N LYS A 38 -8.16 18.54 1.81
CA LYS A 38 -9.50 18.97 1.39
C LYS A 38 -9.37 19.76 0.09
N VAL A 39 -10.20 19.42 -0.89
CA VAL A 39 -10.31 20.14 -2.17
C VAL A 39 -11.78 20.45 -2.40
N GLY A 40 -12.12 21.75 -2.37
CA GLY A 40 -13.51 22.21 -2.43
C GLY A 40 -14.33 21.64 -1.27
N ASN A 41 -15.38 20.89 -1.61
CA ASN A 41 -16.26 20.20 -0.66
C ASN A 41 -15.90 18.72 -0.44
N ALA A 42 -14.82 18.22 -1.07
CA ALA A 42 -14.39 16.82 -0.98
C ALA A 42 -13.06 16.67 -0.24
N LEU A 43 -12.74 15.43 0.14
CA LEU A 43 -11.44 15.03 0.69
C LEU A 43 -10.60 14.36 -0.40
N ASP A 44 -9.29 14.59 -0.36
CA ASP A 44 -8.32 13.96 -1.24
C ASP A 44 -7.18 13.33 -0.43
N VAL A 45 -6.50 12.34 -1.02
CA VAL A 45 -5.30 11.73 -0.46
C VAL A 45 -4.15 11.97 -1.42
N ARG A 46 -3.05 12.53 -0.92
CA ARG A 46 -1.86 12.72 -1.76
C ARG A 46 -1.18 11.38 -2.00
N ILE A 47 -1.14 10.92 -3.25
CA ILE A 47 -0.40 9.72 -3.62
C ILE A 47 1.06 10.11 -3.88
N PRO A 48 2.04 9.56 -3.12
CA PRO A 48 3.46 9.85 -3.34
C PRO A 48 3.92 9.47 -4.74
N LYS A 49 4.92 10.19 -5.28
CA LYS A 49 5.44 10.02 -6.64
C LYS A 49 5.78 8.57 -6.99
N ALA A 50 6.49 7.85 -6.12
CA ALA A 50 6.86 6.46 -6.35
C ALA A 50 5.65 5.51 -6.54
N LEU A 51 4.56 5.73 -5.79
CA LEU A 51 3.33 4.95 -5.94
C LEU A 51 2.58 5.34 -7.23
N ALA A 52 2.54 6.62 -7.56
CA ALA A 52 1.93 7.10 -8.79
C ALA A 52 2.64 6.56 -10.05
N GLU A 53 3.98 6.53 -10.03
CA GLU A 53 4.80 5.97 -11.11
C GLU A 53 4.62 4.45 -11.20
N PHE A 54 4.68 3.73 -10.08
CA PHE A 54 4.47 2.29 -10.05
C PHE A 54 3.10 1.88 -10.61
N LEU A 55 2.04 2.60 -10.25
CA LEU A 55 0.68 2.37 -10.73
C LEU A 55 0.38 3.04 -12.07
N SER A 56 1.34 3.76 -12.66
CA SER A 56 1.18 4.53 -13.91
C SER A 56 -0.05 5.46 -13.90
N LEU A 57 -0.34 6.08 -12.74
CA LEU A 57 -1.52 6.93 -12.57
C LEU A 57 -1.44 8.19 -13.43
N LYS A 58 -2.55 8.53 -14.08
CA LYS A 58 -2.69 9.76 -14.87
C LYS A 58 -3.70 10.71 -14.25
N LYS A 59 -3.48 12.00 -14.42
CA LYS A 59 -4.45 13.03 -13.99
C LYS A 59 -5.78 12.80 -14.72
N GLY A 60 -6.87 12.78 -13.96
CA GLY A 60 -8.22 12.58 -14.49
C GLY A 60 -8.54 11.14 -14.88
N GLN A 61 -7.66 10.18 -14.58
CA GLN A 61 -7.95 8.76 -14.73
C GLN A 61 -9.11 8.35 -13.82
N GLU A 62 -10.01 7.53 -14.35
CA GLU A 62 -11.09 6.94 -13.58
C GLU A 62 -10.54 5.89 -12.62
N ILE A 63 -11.08 5.88 -11.40
CA ILE A 63 -10.70 4.94 -10.35
C ILE A 63 -11.96 4.47 -9.63
N ILE A 64 -11.88 3.30 -9.00
CA ILE A 64 -12.93 2.79 -8.10
C ILE A 64 -12.43 2.93 -6.67
N LEU A 65 -13.23 3.58 -5.82
CA LEU A 65 -13.02 3.66 -4.38
C LEU A 65 -13.92 2.63 -3.69
N GLU A 66 -13.32 1.58 -3.13
CA GLU A 66 -14.07 0.48 -2.52
C GLU A 66 -13.71 0.33 -1.03
N PRO A 67 -14.68 0.44 -0.10
CA PRO A 67 -14.42 0.20 1.31
C PRO A 67 -14.19 -1.30 1.55
N VAL A 68 -13.05 -1.65 2.13
CA VAL A 68 -12.74 -3.04 2.53
C VAL A 68 -13.31 -3.33 3.92
N ASP A 69 -13.18 -2.36 4.84
CA ASP A 69 -13.84 -2.34 6.15
C ASP A 69 -13.90 -0.91 6.73
N LYS A 70 -14.31 -0.76 8.00
CA LYS A 70 -14.45 0.55 8.68
C LYS A 70 -13.16 1.38 8.75
N THR A 71 -12.00 0.77 8.55
CA THR A 71 -10.68 1.41 8.70
C THR A 71 -9.85 1.37 7.41
N ARG A 72 -10.34 0.70 6.36
CA ARG A 72 -9.59 0.45 5.13
C ARG A 72 -10.42 0.78 3.91
N LEU A 73 -9.86 1.63 3.05
CA LEU A 73 -10.35 1.94 1.71
C LEU A 73 -9.33 1.41 0.70
N GLN A 74 -9.78 0.70 -0.32
CA GLN A 74 -8.96 0.33 -1.47
C GLN A 74 -9.28 1.20 -2.69
N ILE A 75 -8.24 1.51 -3.46
CA ILE A 75 -8.34 2.22 -4.72
C ILE A 75 -7.98 1.23 -5.82
N ILE A 76 -8.92 0.97 -6.73
CA ILE A 76 -8.68 0.14 -7.91
C ILE A 76 -8.49 1.07 -9.10
N VAL A 77 -7.38 0.87 -9.79
CA VAL A 77 -7.02 1.59 -11.01
C VAL A 77 -7.60 0.80 -12.19
N ALA A 78 -8.53 1.41 -12.93
CA ALA A 78 -9.13 0.83 -14.14
C ALA A 78 -8.29 1.13 -15.38
#